data_AF-A0A813JQD3-F1
#
_entry.id   AF-A0A813JQD3-F1
#
_cell.length_a   1.000
_cell.length_b   1.000
_cell.length_c   1.000
_cell.angle_alpha   90.00
_cell.angle_beta   90.00
_cell.angle_gamma   90.00
#
_symmetry.space_group_name_H-M   'P 1'
#
loop_
_entity.id
_entity.type
_entity.pdbx_description
1 polymer ?
#
loop_
_entity_poly.entity_id
_entity_poly.type
_entity_poly.pdbx_seq_one_letter_code
_entity_poly.pdbx_strand_id
1 'polypeptide(L)'
;MRNVSVTGEAGTLRQDKGCGAEKEKVWSRHFRPSRCYLRVQVTFERRGVEPPALDLVRATVAEALQGAFGTCGSALVDWSLVAFEGETGVGILRVRPEDLIQLRFATTLITRCGGRRCRADVLAAAPSLAALACAR
;
A
#
# COMPACT_ATOMS: atom_id res chain seq x y z
N MET A 1 52.84 15.11 -12.95
CA MET A 1 53.43 14.47 -14.15
C MET A 1 52.36 14.45 -15.23
N ARG A 2 52.65 15.18 -16.31
CA ARG A 2 51.81 15.31 -17.51
C ARG A 2 52.01 14.07 -18.38
N ASN A 3 50.95 13.59 -19.03
CA ASN A 3 51.08 12.96 -20.33
C ASN A 3 49.95 13.47 -21.23
N VAL A 4 50.35 14.35 -22.13
CA VAL A 4 49.65 14.73 -23.34
C VAL A 4 50.25 13.87 -24.45
N SER A 5 49.43 13.32 -25.33
CA SER A 5 49.79 13.09 -26.74
C SER A 5 48.51 13.06 -27.56
N VAL A 6 48.47 14.00 -28.49
CA VAL A 6 47.41 14.35 -29.44
C VAL A 6 47.75 13.74 -30.79
N THR A 7 46.74 13.30 -31.56
CA THR A 7 46.52 13.45 -33.02
C THR A 7 45.61 12.30 -33.47
N GLY A 8 44.59 12.44 -34.30
CA GLY A 8 44.06 13.53 -35.12
C GLY A 8 43.23 12.86 -36.22
N GLU A 9 42.08 13.43 -36.59
CA GLU A 9 41.60 13.60 -37.97
C GLU A 9 40.09 13.90 -38.01
N ALA A 10 39.78 14.91 -38.81
CA ALA A 10 38.46 15.45 -39.06
C ALA A 10 37.74 14.62 -40.12
N GLY A 11 36.45 14.35 -39.89
CA GLY A 11 35.56 13.74 -40.87
C GLY A 11 34.12 14.15 -40.57
N THR A 12 33.72 15.32 -41.04
CA THR A 12 32.31 15.75 -41.02
C THR A 12 31.53 14.95 -42.06
N LEU A 13 30.58 14.13 -41.60
CA LEU A 13 29.47 13.63 -42.41
C LEU A 13 28.19 13.68 -41.58
N ARG A 14 27.32 14.63 -41.94
CA ARG A 14 25.93 14.68 -41.51
C ARG A 14 25.22 13.37 -41.89
N GLN A 15 24.56 12.75 -40.93
CA GLN A 15 23.39 11.92 -41.18
C GLN A 15 22.26 12.38 -40.26
N ASP A 16 21.31 13.10 -40.85
CA ASP A 16 19.92 13.07 -40.41
C ASP A 16 19.42 11.64 -40.57
N LYS A 17 19.00 11.01 -39.46
CA LYS A 17 18.08 9.86 -39.47
C LYS A 17 17.43 9.75 -38.10
N GLY A 18 16.11 9.88 -38.11
CA GLY A 18 15.26 10.09 -36.94
C GLY A 18 15.58 9.18 -35.76
N CYS A 19 15.77 9.79 -34.60
CA CYS A 19 15.83 9.06 -33.34
C CYS A 19 14.39 8.72 -32.94
N GLY A 20 13.83 7.67 -33.56
CA GLY A 20 12.70 6.97 -32.98
C GLY A 20 13.14 6.52 -31.60
N ALA A 21 12.59 7.13 -30.55
CA ALA A 21 12.86 6.75 -29.17
C ALA A 21 12.56 5.26 -29.05
N GLU A 22 13.62 4.45 -29.02
CA GLU A 22 13.50 3.02 -28.76
C GLU A 22 12.75 2.89 -27.45
N LYS A 23 11.55 2.29 -27.52
CA LYS A 23 10.76 1.99 -26.33
C LYS A 23 11.55 0.96 -25.53
N GLU A 24 12.35 1.44 -24.59
CA GLU A 24 13.10 0.62 -23.67
C GLU A 24 12.11 -0.25 -22.91
N LYS A 25 12.06 -1.53 -23.28
CA LYS A 25 11.23 -2.52 -22.60
C LYS A 25 11.95 -2.86 -21.30
N VAL A 26 11.55 -2.21 -20.21
CA VAL A 26 12.03 -2.54 -18.87
C VAL A 26 11.39 -3.86 -18.43
N TRP A 27 12.15 -4.95 -18.51
CA TRP A 27 11.76 -6.25 -17.98
C TRP A 27 12.26 -6.40 -16.54
N SER A 28 11.38 -6.16 -15.57
CA SER A 28 11.68 -6.44 -14.17
C SER A 28 11.50 -7.93 -13.89
N ARG A 29 12.61 -8.69 -13.87
CA ARG A 29 12.62 -10.13 -13.49
C ARG A 29 12.16 -10.38 -12.05
N HIS A 30 12.20 -9.34 -11.21
CA HIS A 30 11.81 -9.39 -9.80
C HIS A 30 10.87 -8.24 -9.48
N PHE A 31 9.57 -8.43 -9.70
CA PHE A 31 8.56 -7.50 -9.18
C PHE A 31 8.45 -7.70 -7.66
N ARG A 32 9.12 -6.84 -6.89
CA ARG A 32 8.85 -6.68 -5.45
C ARG A 32 7.97 -5.45 -5.27
N PRO A 33 6.66 -5.61 -4.99
CA PRO A 33 5.82 -4.47 -4.69
C PRO A 33 6.37 -3.77 -3.45
N SER A 34 6.51 -2.45 -3.48
CA SER A 34 6.94 -1.67 -2.31
C SER A 34 5.81 -1.49 -1.31
N ARG A 35 4.56 -1.72 -1.73
CA ARG A 35 3.34 -1.55 -0.94
C ARG A 35 2.33 -2.62 -1.33
N CYS A 36 1.54 -3.03 -0.34
CA CYS A 36 0.39 -3.89 -0.49
C CYS A 36 -0.84 -3.16 0.07
N TYR A 37 -2.00 -3.57 -0.42
CA TYR A 37 -3.29 -2.99 -0.04
C TYR A 37 -4.19 -4.08 0.52
N LEU A 38 -4.84 -3.81 1.65
CA LEU A 38 -5.87 -4.63 2.26
C LEU A 38 -7.22 -3.96 2.08
N ARG A 39 -8.20 -4.70 1.54
CA ARG A 39 -9.61 -4.31 1.59
C ARG A 39 -10.23 -4.98 2.81
N VAL A 40 -10.80 -4.17 3.69
CA VAL A 40 -11.39 -4.61 4.96
C VAL A 40 -12.84 -4.16 5.03
N GLN A 41 -13.70 -4.92 5.70
CA GLN A 41 -15.08 -4.55 5.96
C GLN A 41 -15.34 -4.58 7.45
N VAL A 42 -15.85 -3.47 7.98
CA VAL A 42 -16.24 -3.32 9.38
C VAL A 42 -17.76 -3.35 9.46
N THR A 43 -18.31 -4.43 10.00
CA THR A 43 -19.75 -4.62 10.18
C THR A 43 -20.11 -4.32 11.63
N PHE A 44 -21.01 -3.35 11.85
CA PHE A 44 -21.51 -3.00 13.19
C PHE A 44 -22.76 -3.81 13.53
N GLU A 45 -22.86 -4.28 14.79
CA GLU A 45 -24.03 -5.06 15.25
C GLU A 45 -25.32 -4.24 15.19
N ARG A 46 -25.26 -2.95 15.54
CA ARG A 46 -26.41 -2.03 15.54
C ARG A 46 -26.50 -1.29 14.21
N ARG A 47 -27.59 -1.53 13.48
CA ARG A 47 -27.95 -0.81 12.23
C ARG A 47 -28.48 0.59 12.53
N GLY A 48 -28.31 1.52 11.58
CA GLY A 48 -28.87 2.87 11.63
C GLY A 48 -28.09 3.87 12.50
N VAL A 49 -26.83 3.58 12.81
CA VAL A 49 -25.95 4.52 13.51
C VAL A 49 -25.10 5.24 12.47
N GLU A 50 -24.81 6.50 12.75
CA GLU A 50 -23.91 7.34 11.96
C GLU A 50 -22.61 6.59 11.61
N PRO A 51 -22.10 6.76 10.38
CA PRO A 51 -20.82 6.20 9.99
C PRO A 51 -19.70 6.64 10.94
N PRO A 52 -18.75 5.74 11.28
CA PRO A 52 -17.63 6.12 12.12
C PRO A 52 -16.77 7.15 11.39
N ALA A 53 -16.29 8.14 12.13
CA ALA A 53 -15.29 9.08 11.61
C ALA A 53 -14.02 8.32 11.18
N LEU A 54 -13.37 8.81 10.12
CA LEU A 54 -12.16 8.19 9.57
C LEU A 54 -11.05 8.03 10.62
N ASP A 55 -10.89 9.00 11.52
CA ASP A 55 -9.88 8.96 12.57
C ASP A 55 -10.20 7.92 13.67
N LEU A 56 -11.48 7.62 13.91
CA LEU A 56 -11.87 6.53 14.81
C LEU A 56 -11.47 5.17 14.23
N VAL A 57 -11.62 4.98 12.92
CA VAL A 57 -11.19 3.75 12.24
C VAL A 57 -9.66 3.63 12.31
N ARG A 58 -8.93 4.74 12.08
CA ARG A 58 -7.46 4.76 12.22
C ARG A 58 -7.01 4.40 13.64
N ALA A 59 -7.61 5.02 14.64
CA ALA A 59 -7.30 4.76 16.05
C ALA A 59 -7.59 3.29 16.40
N THR A 60 -8.72 2.75 15.94
CA THR A 60 -9.09 1.34 16.18
C THR A 60 -8.06 0.36 15.61
N VAL A 61 -7.56 0.60 14.39
CA VAL A 61 -6.51 -0.25 13.79
C VAL A 61 -5.18 -0.11 14.55
N ALA A 62 -4.82 1.11 14.96
CA ALA A 62 -3.62 1.36 15.76
C ALA A 62 -3.70 0.65 17.13
N GLU A 63 -4.84 0.73 17.80
CA GLU A 63 -5.11 0.04 19.06
C GLU A 63 -5.06 -1.48 18.90
N ALA A 64 -5.61 -2.03 17.81
CA ALA A 64 -5.55 -3.45 17.53
C ALA A 64 -4.11 -3.94 17.30
N LEU A 65 -3.30 -3.17 16.56
CA LEU A 65 -1.87 -3.46 16.40
C LEU A 65 -1.11 -3.40 17.73
N GLN A 66 -1.38 -2.37 18.53
CA GLN A 66 -0.76 -2.23 19.84
C GLN A 66 -1.18 -3.35 20.81
N GLY A 67 -2.44 -3.77 20.78
CA GLY A 67 -2.93 -4.88 21.59
C GLY A 67 -2.34 -6.23 21.16
N ALA A 68 -2.11 -6.43 19.87
CA ALA A 68 -1.54 -7.67 19.33
C ALA A 68 -0.01 -7.78 19.50
N PHE A 69 0.72 -6.68 19.33
CA PHE A 69 2.19 -6.69 19.20
C PHE A 69 2.91 -5.79 20.21
N GLY A 70 2.18 -5.13 21.11
CA GLY A 70 2.73 -4.12 22.02
C GLY A 70 3.07 -2.81 21.30
N THR A 71 3.55 -1.84 22.07
CA THR A 71 3.92 -0.49 21.57
C THR A 71 5.08 -0.53 20.58
N CYS A 72 6.12 -1.31 20.85
CA CYS A 72 7.27 -1.42 19.96
C CYS A 72 6.90 -2.15 18.67
N GLY A 73 6.13 -3.24 18.76
CA GLY A 73 5.70 -4.01 17.60
C GLY A 73 4.77 -3.22 16.69
N SER A 74 3.82 -2.47 17.26
CA SER A 74 2.91 -1.64 16.46
C SER A 74 3.61 -0.48 15.75
N ALA A 75 4.65 0.11 16.36
CA ALA A 75 5.44 1.18 15.76
C ALA A 75 6.28 0.74 14.56
N LEU A 76 6.60 -0.56 14.45
CA LEU A 76 7.34 -1.11 13.31
C LEU A 76 6.45 -1.34 12.07
N VAL A 77 5.14 -1.46 12.26
CA VAL A 77 4.18 -1.67 11.17
C VAL A 77 3.92 -0.36 10.45
N ASP A 78 4.49 -0.19 9.26
CA ASP A 78 4.27 1.00 8.43
C ASP A 78 3.00 0.85 7.59
N TRP A 79 1.89 1.40 8.11
CA TRP A 79 0.59 1.34 7.47
C TRP A 79 -0.11 2.71 7.41
N SER A 80 -1.09 2.84 6.52
CA SER A 80 -1.94 4.02 6.42
C SER A 80 -3.33 3.67 5.89
N LEU A 81 -4.38 4.27 6.43
CA LEU A 81 -5.74 4.19 5.88
C LEU A 81 -5.86 5.07 4.63
N VAL A 82 -6.13 4.46 3.49
CA VAL A 82 -6.26 5.11 2.18
C VAL A 82 -7.66 5.67 1.98
N ALA A 83 -8.67 4.84 2.26
CA ALA A 83 -10.07 5.19 2.09
C ALA A 83 -10.92 4.40 3.09
N PHE A 84 -12.05 4.97 3.48
CA PHE A 84 -13.09 4.28 4.25
C PHE A 84 -14.45 4.81 3.84
N GLU A 85 -15.32 3.92 3.38
CA GLU A 85 -16.70 4.21 3.04
C GLU A 85 -17.58 3.88 4.23
N GLY A 86 -18.13 4.94 4.83
CA GLY A 86 -18.83 4.85 6.09
C GLY A 86 -20.14 4.05 6.06
N GLU A 87 -20.88 4.10 4.96
CA GLU A 87 -22.17 3.42 4.81
C GLU A 87 -22.02 1.90 4.67
N THR A 88 -21.04 1.46 3.88
CA THR A 88 -20.75 0.04 3.64
C THR A 88 -19.80 -0.56 4.69
N GLY A 89 -19.09 0.30 5.42
CA GLY A 89 -18.04 -0.07 6.36
C GLY A 89 -16.77 -0.57 5.67
N VAL A 90 -16.60 -0.33 4.37
CA VAL A 90 -15.46 -0.85 3.60
C VAL A 90 -14.29 0.12 3.64
N GLY A 91 -13.13 -0.38 4.06
CA GLY A 91 -11.88 0.36 4.12
C GLY A 91 -10.80 -0.22 3.22
N ILE A 92 -9.84 0.63 2.83
CA ILE A 92 -8.60 0.23 2.17
C ILE A 92 -7.42 0.68 3.02
N LEU A 93 -6.63 -0.28 3.48
CA LEU A 93 -5.38 -0.06 4.21
C LEU A 93 -4.21 -0.26 3.26
N ARG A 94 -3.19 0.58 3.34
CA ARG A 94 -1.90 0.41 2.67
C ARG A 94 -0.86 0.01 3.71
N VAL A 95 0.00 -0.94 3.37
CA VAL A 95 1.07 -1.43 4.25
C VAL A 95 2.26 -1.90 3.44
N ARG A 96 3.43 -2.06 4.07
CA ARG A 96 4.55 -2.77 3.45
C ARG A 96 4.23 -4.26 3.29
N PRO A 97 4.73 -4.93 2.25
CA PRO A 97 4.51 -6.37 2.07
C PRO A 97 4.96 -7.20 3.27
N GLU A 98 6.04 -6.79 3.93
CA GLU A 98 6.62 -7.47 5.10
C GLU A 98 5.67 -7.44 6.30
N ASP A 99 4.94 -6.34 6.49
CA ASP A 99 4.05 -6.12 7.63
C ASP A 99 2.60 -6.52 7.33
N LEU A 100 2.33 -7.03 6.12
CA LEU A 100 1.00 -7.40 5.64
C LEU A 100 0.28 -8.38 6.57
N ILE A 101 1.01 -9.39 7.03
CA ILE A 101 0.48 -10.44 7.91
C ILE A 101 0.13 -9.88 9.28
N GLN A 102 0.96 -8.98 9.81
CA GLN A 102 0.73 -8.36 11.11
C GLN A 102 -0.52 -7.46 11.07
N LEU A 103 -0.64 -6.63 10.04
CA LEU A 103 -1.82 -5.79 9.86
C LEU A 103 -3.09 -6.62 9.66
N ARG A 104 -3.01 -7.69 8.86
CA ARG A 104 -4.13 -8.62 8.64
C ARG A 104 -4.58 -9.25 9.96
N PHE A 105 -3.64 -9.77 10.75
CA PHE A 105 -3.92 -10.38 12.05
C PHE A 105 -4.55 -9.38 13.02
N ALA A 106 -3.95 -8.20 13.19
CA ALA A 106 -4.49 -7.17 14.07
C ALA A 106 -5.92 -6.76 13.65
N THR A 107 -6.17 -6.60 12.36
CA THR A 107 -7.50 -6.27 11.85
C THR A 107 -8.54 -7.33 12.23
N THR A 108 -8.19 -8.63 12.14
CA THR A 108 -9.12 -9.71 12.51
C THR A 108 -9.46 -9.76 14.00
N LEU A 109 -8.66 -9.11 14.86
CA LEU A 109 -8.92 -9.01 16.30
C LEU A 109 -9.82 -7.83 16.68
N ILE A 110 -10.18 -6.97 15.72
CA ILE A 110 -11.06 -5.83 15.98
C ILE A 110 -12.47 -6.33 16.29
N THR A 111 -12.87 -6.15 17.56
CA THR A 111 -14.22 -6.45 18.06
C THR A 111 -15.01 -5.19 18.44
N ARG A 112 -14.33 -4.04 18.50
CA ARG A 112 -14.92 -2.74 18.83
C ARG A 112 -14.28 -1.62 18.02
N CYS A 113 -15.08 -0.63 17.64
CA CYS A 113 -14.64 0.60 16.97
C CYS A 113 -15.44 1.76 17.55
N GLY A 114 -14.78 2.74 18.16
CA GLY A 114 -15.45 3.88 18.80
C GLY A 114 -16.47 3.47 19.87
N GLY A 115 -16.14 2.47 20.70
CA GLY A 115 -17.02 1.95 21.76
C GLY A 115 -18.16 1.05 21.28
N ARG A 116 -18.37 0.92 19.95
CA ARG A 116 -19.43 0.08 19.37
C ARG A 116 -18.88 -1.30 19.04
N ARG A 117 -19.68 -2.34 19.27
CA ARG A 117 -19.35 -3.70 18.83
C ARG A 117 -19.39 -3.79 17.31
N CYS A 118 -18.32 -4.34 16.75
CA CYS A 118 -18.18 -4.55 15.33
C CYS A 118 -17.38 -5.82 15.07
N ARG A 119 -17.49 -6.31 13.84
CA ARG A 119 -16.63 -7.36 13.30
C ARG A 119 -15.88 -6.80 12.12
N ALA A 120 -14.55 -6.97 12.10
CA ALA A 120 -13.73 -6.61 10.96
C ALA A 120 -13.33 -7.86 10.18
N ASP A 121 -13.67 -7.90 8.89
CA ASP A 121 -13.33 -8.97 7.97
C ASP A 121 -12.38 -8.46 6.90
N VAL A 122 -11.35 -9.26 6.58
CA VAL A 122 -10.41 -8.94 5.50
C VAL A 122 -10.93 -9.57 4.21
N LEU A 123 -11.40 -8.72 3.29
CA LEU A 123 -12.03 -9.16 2.04
C LEU A 123 -10.99 -9.55 1.00
N ALA A 124 -9.94 -8.76 0.83
CA ALA A 124 -8.91 -9.01 -0.16
C ALA A 124 -7.57 -8.36 0.22
N ALA A 125 -6.48 -8.89 -0.34
CA ALA A 125 -5.16 -8.26 -0.28
C ALA A 125 -4.52 -8.32 -1.67
N ALA A 126 -3.90 -7.22 -2.11
CA ALA A 126 -3.30 -7.13 -3.44
C ALA A 126 -2.10 -6.17 -3.47
N PRO A 127 -1.13 -6.37 -4.40
CA PRO A 127 0.04 -5.49 -4.52
C PRO A 127 -0.25 -4.14 -5.21
N SER A 128 -1.47 -3.94 -5.74
CA SER A 128 -1.90 -2.69 -6.35
C SER A 128 -3.39 -2.46 -6.16
N LEU A 129 -3.83 -1.21 -6.23
CA LEU A 129 -5.26 -0.87 -6.15
C LEU A 129 -6.05 -1.44 -7.34
N ALA A 130 -5.45 -1.51 -8.53
CA ALA A 130 -6.08 -2.12 -9.70
C ALA A 130 -6.34 -3.62 -9.48
N ALA A 131 -5.35 -4.35 -8.96
CA ALA A 131 -5.53 -5.75 -8.60
C ALA A 131 -6.57 -5.93 -7.47
N LEU A 132 -6.60 -5.00 -6.50
CA LEU A 132 -7.58 -5.00 -5.42
C LEU A 132 -9.01 -4.79 -5.92
N ALA A 133 -9.21 -3.93 -6.93
CA ALA A 133 -10.50 -3.68 -7.54
C ALA A 133 -11.03 -4.89 -8.34
N CYS A 134 -10.12 -5.69 -8.91
CA CYS A 134 -10.47 -6.93 -9.61
C CYS A 134 -10.73 -8.10 -8.66
N ALA A 135 -10.22 -8.05 -7.42
CA ALA A 135 -10.51 -9.02 -6.39
C ALA A 135 -11.95 -8.81 -5.87
N ARG A 136 -12.89 -9.57 -6.43
CA ARG A 136 -14.29 -9.63 -6.00
C ARG A 136 -14.52 -10.79 -5.06
#